data_AF-A0A623H3P5-F1
#
_entry.id   AF-A0A623H3P5-F1
#
_cell.length_a   1.000
_cell.length_b   1.000
_cell.length_c   1.000
_cell.angle_alpha   90.00
_cell.angle_beta   90.00
_cell.angle_gamma   90.00
#
_symmetry.space_group_name_H-M   'P 1'
#
loop_
_entity.id
_entity.type
_entity.pdbx_description
1 polymer ?
#
loop_
_entity_poly.entity_id
_entity_poly.type
_entity_poly.pdbx_seq_one_letter_code
_entity_poly.pdbx_strand_id
1 'polypeptide(L)'
;NRMEVHHKRVEPWNVTLVDTGDSSMTGGRLKRVAEYVKDDEAFLFTYGDGVADLDIKATIDFHKAHGKKATLTATFPPGRFGALDIQAGQVRSFQEKPKGDGAMINGGFFVLNPSVIDLIDNDATTWEQEPLMTLAQQGELMAFEHPGFWQPMDTLRDKVYLEGLWEKGKAPWKTWE
;
A
#
# COMPACT_ATOMS: atom_id res chain seq x y z
N ASN A 1 -5.42 19.43 35.69
CA ASN A 1 -4.45 18.64 34.89
C ASN A 1 -3.79 19.55 33.88
N ARG A 2 -2.47 19.80 34.02
CA ARG A 2 -1.68 20.62 33.10
C ARG A 2 -0.73 19.68 32.37
N MET A 3 -0.83 19.65 31.04
CA MET A 3 0.10 18.92 30.18
C MET A 3 1.23 19.87 29.80
N GLU A 4 2.46 19.48 30.08
CA GLU A 4 3.66 20.23 29.72
C GLU A 4 4.37 19.48 28.60
N VAL A 5 4.46 20.10 27.42
CA VAL A 5 5.08 19.50 26.23
C VAL A 5 6.47 20.12 26.06
N HIS A 6 7.51 19.33 26.33
CA HIS A 6 8.91 19.78 26.33
C HIS A 6 9.55 19.89 24.92
N HIS A 7 8.95 19.26 23.90
CA HIS A 7 9.44 19.33 22.53
C HIS A 7 8.29 19.51 21.54
N LYS A 8 8.25 20.67 20.87
CA LYS A 8 7.42 20.92 19.69
C LYS A 8 8.19 20.49 18.43
N ARG A 9 8.15 19.21 18.09
CA ARG A 9 8.18 18.82 16.67
C ARG A 9 6.71 18.82 16.24
N VAL A 10 6.27 19.92 15.65
CA VAL A 10 4.87 20.04 15.23
C VAL A 10 4.81 19.52 13.80
N GLU A 11 4.37 18.28 13.65
CA GLU A 11 3.96 17.79 12.33
C GLU A 11 2.72 18.59 11.90
N PRO A 12 2.70 19.23 10.73
CA PRO A 12 1.58 20.03 10.25
C PRO A 12 0.45 19.13 9.73
N TRP A 13 0.10 18.09 10.48
CA TRP A 13 -0.91 17.10 10.12
C TRP A 13 -2.23 17.40 10.80
N ASN A 14 -3.30 17.25 10.03
CA ASN A 14 -4.63 17.08 10.58
C ASN A 14 -4.93 15.58 10.58
N VAL A 15 -5.14 15.01 11.77
CA VAL A 15 -5.38 13.58 11.94
C VAL A 15 -6.79 13.37 12.46
N THR A 16 -7.63 12.74 11.65
CA THR A 16 -8.98 12.31 12.03
C THR A 16 -8.97 10.82 12.33
N LEU A 17 -9.38 10.44 13.55
CA LEU A 17 -9.55 9.04 13.94
C LEU A 17 -11.04 8.72 13.90
N VAL A 18 -11.42 7.77 13.05
CA VAL A 18 -12.81 7.36 12.84
C VAL A 18 -12.95 5.89 13.24
N ASP A 19 -13.91 5.60 14.10
CA ASP A 19 -14.34 4.23 14.32
C ASP A 19 -15.11 3.73 13.09
N THR A 20 -14.50 2.79 12.38
CA THR A 20 -15.06 2.19 11.15
C THR A 20 -15.75 0.85 11.41
N GLY A 21 -15.95 0.48 12.68
CA GLY A 21 -16.63 -0.74 13.12
C GLY A 21 -15.70 -1.92 13.32
N ASP A 22 -15.92 -2.69 14.38
CA ASP A 22 -15.10 -3.85 14.75
C ASP A 22 -15.07 -4.93 13.65
N SER A 23 -16.23 -5.20 13.03
CA SER A 23 -16.40 -6.29 12.08
C SER A 23 -16.35 -5.88 10.60
N SER A 24 -16.11 -4.60 10.31
CA SER A 24 -16.07 -4.11 8.93
C SER A 24 -14.86 -4.64 8.17
N MET A 25 -15.04 -4.98 6.90
CA MET A 25 -13.98 -5.34 5.95
C MET A 25 -13.38 -4.08 5.30
N THR A 26 -12.29 -4.24 4.54
CA THR A 26 -11.51 -3.14 3.95
C THR A 26 -12.35 -2.16 3.12
N GLY A 27 -13.26 -2.66 2.27
CA GLY A 27 -14.17 -1.83 1.49
C GLY A 27 -15.18 -1.12 2.38
N GLY A 28 -15.80 -1.85 3.32
CA GLY A 28 -16.69 -1.29 4.32
C GLY A 28 -16.09 -0.09 5.07
N ARG A 29 -14.85 -0.25 5.56
CA ARG A 29 -14.12 0.81 6.26
C ARG A 29 -13.89 2.05 5.38
N LEU A 30 -13.54 1.86 4.11
CA LEU A 30 -13.42 2.96 3.15
C LEU A 30 -14.77 3.68 2.96
N LYS A 31 -15.87 2.93 2.80
CA LYS A 31 -17.22 3.51 2.66
C LYS A 31 -17.63 4.34 3.87
N ARG A 32 -17.27 3.92 5.09
CA ARG A 32 -17.55 4.67 6.33
C ARG A 32 -16.87 6.04 6.39
N VAL A 33 -15.77 6.24 5.66
CA VAL A 33 -15.04 7.50 5.62
C VAL A 33 -15.28 8.29 4.34
N ALA A 34 -16.30 7.94 3.54
CA ALA A 34 -16.61 8.62 2.28
C ALA A 34 -16.84 10.13 2.44
N GLU A 35 -17.52 10.55 3.51
CA GLU A 35 -17.80 11.98 3.78
C GLU A 35 -16.55 12.86 3.87
N TYR A 36 -15.38 12.28 4.17
CA TYR A 36 -14.12 13.02 4.30
C TYR A 36 -13.41 13.26 2.97
N VAL A 37 -13.78 12.53 1.91
CA VAL A 37 -13.10 12.57 0.60
C VAL A 37 -14.07 12.76 -0.57
N LYS A 38 -15.38 12.80 -0.33
CA LYS A 38 -16.41 12.83 -1.38
C LYS A 38 -16.29 14.00 -2.37
N ASP A 39 -15.75 15.12 -1.91
CA ASP A 39 -15.63 16.36 -2.69
C ASP A 39 -14.21 16.57 -3.29
N ASP A 40 -13.29 15.62 -3.06
CA ASP A 40 -11.94 15.67 -3.62
C ASP A 40 -11.91 15.23 -5.10
N GLU A 41 -10.94 15.74 -5.87
CA GLU A 41 -10.67 15.24 -7.23
C GLU A 41 -10.27 13.75 -7.18
N ALA A 42 -9.35 13.43 -6.28
CA ALA A 42 -8.88 12.09 -5.95
C ALA A 42 -8.29 12.09 -4.53
N PHE A 43 -8.26 10.93 -3.88
CA PHE A 43 -7.66 10.74 -2.56
C PHE A 43 -6.71 9.54 -2.53
N LEU A 44 -5.84 9.51 -1.53
CA LEU A 44 -4.90 8.41 -1.31
C LEU A 44 -5.51 7.39 -0.33
N PHE A 45 -5.34 6.11 -0.63
CA PHE A 45 -5.78 5.01 0.22
C PHE A 45 -4.69 3.94 0.28
N THR A 46 -4.43 3.37 1.45
CA THR A 46 -3.38 2.34 1.58
C THR A 46 -3.59 1.47 2.81
N TYR A 47 -2.81 0.40 2.89
CA TYR A 47 -2.71 -0.48 4.05
C TYR A 47 -1.79 0.13 5.11
N GLY A 48 -2.11 -0.10 6.39
CA GLY A 48 -1.36 0.46 7.52
C GLY A 48 -0.08 -0.31 7.90
N ASP A 49 0.25 -1.37 7.18
CA ASP A 49 1.31 -2.33 7.49
C ASP A 49 2.44 -2.37 6.43
N GLY A 50 2.33 -1.59 5.36
CA GLY A 50 3.31 -1.55 4.27
C GLY A 50 4.18 -0.29 4.27
N VAL A 51 5.49 -0.45 4.05
CA VAL A 51 6.43 0.66 3.85
C VAL A 51 7.21 0.52 2.54
N ALA A 52 7.51 1.64 1.90
CA ALA A 52 8.21 1.70 0.62
C ALA A 52 9.02 2.99 0.46
N ASP A 53 9.97 2.98 -0.46
CA ASP A 53 10.63 4.18 -1.02
C ASP A 53 9.86 4.73 -2.24
N LEU A 54 8.53 4.55 -2.24
CA LEU A 54 7.63 4.95 -3.32
C LEU A 54 7.57 6.48 -3.44
N ASP A 55 7.70 6.98 -4.67
CA ASP A 55 7.38 8.36 -4.99
C ASP A 55 5.85 8.54 -5.08
N ILE A 56 5.24 8.91 -3.96
CA ILE A 56 3.79 9.15 -3.86
C ILE A 56 3.34 10.28 -4.80
N LYS A 57 4.20 11.28 -5.08
CA LYS A 57 3.84 12.35 -6.00
C LYS A 57 3.75 11.82 -7.44
N ALA A 58 4.68 10.95 -7.83
CA ALA A 58 4.65 10.31 -9.14
C ALA A 58 3.39 9.46 -9.35
N THR A 59 2.87 8.79 -8.31
CA THR A 59 1.61 8.02 -8.44
C THR A 59 0.40 8.92 -8.66
N ILE A 60 0.35 10.09 -8.00
CA ILE A 60 -0.72 11.09 -8.19
C ILE A 60 -0.67 11.66 -9.62
N ASP A 61 0.52 12.06 -10.07
CA ASP A 61 0.71 12.63 -11.41
C ASP A 61 0.36 11.59 -12.48
N PHE A 62 0.73 10.32 -12.27
CA PHE A 62 0.35 9.20 -13.13
C PHE A 62 -1.17 8.98 -13.16
N HIS A 63 -1.83 9.00 -11.99
CA HIS A 63 -3.28 8.85 -11.87
C HIS A 63 -4.03 9.90 -12.68
N LYS A 64 -3.62 11.16 -12.50
CA LYS A 64 -4.18 12.31 -13.22
C LYS A 64 -3.94 12.20 -14.72
N ALA A 65 -2.78 11.71 -15.14
CA ALA A 65 -2.43 11.60 -16.56
C ALA A 65 -3.30 10.59 -17.32
N HIS A 66 -3.67 9.45 -16.71
CA HIS A 66 -4.48 8.43 -17.39
C HIS A 66 -6.00 8.63 -17.19
N GLY A 67 -6.44 9.40 -16.19
CA GLY A 67 -7.85 9.80 -16.00
C GLY A 67 -8.81 8.64 -15.71
N LYS A 68 -8.32 7.55 -15.12
CA LYS A 68 -9.11 6.36 -14.74
C LYS A 68 -9.49 6.45 -13.28
N LYS A 69 -10.54 5.74 -12.86
CA LYS A 69 -11.06 5.83 -11.49
C LYS A 69 -10.08 5.38 -10.42
N ALA A 70 -9.16 4.46 -10.72
CA ALA A 70 -8.25 3.91 -9.73
C ALA A 70 -6.84 3.67 -10.29
N THR A 71 -5.85 3.92 -9.45
CA THR A 71 -4.47 3.46 -9.57
C THR A 71 -4.12 2.64 -8.33
N LEU A 72 -3.47 1.50 -8.51
CA LEU A 72 -2.77 0.79 -7.45
C LEU A 72 -1.27 0.83 -7.69
N THR A 73 -0.47 0.68 -6.65
CA THR A 73 0.97 0.48 -6.80
C THR A 73 1.26 -1.02 -6.90
N ALA A 74 1.80 -1.44 -8.04
CA ALA A 74 2.28 -2.78 -8.26
C ALA A 74 3.72 -2.90 -7.72
N THR A 75 4.00 -3.92 -6.90
CA THR A 75 5.30 -4.10 -6.23
C THR A 75 5.78 -5.54 -6.34
N PHE A 76 7.07 -5.78 -6.09
CA PHE A 76 7.58 -7.13 -5.94
C PHE A 76 7.36 -7.66 -4.53
N PRO A 77 6.79 -8.86 -4.36
CA PRO A 77 6.69 -9.46 -3.04
C PRO A 77 8.08 -9.82 -2.49
N PRO A 78 8.28 -9.76 -1.17
CA PRO A 78 9.48 -10.34 -0.57
C PRO A 78 9.49 -11.85 -0.81
N GLY A 79 10.62 -12.39 -1.27
CA GLY A 79 10.78 -13.83 -1.45
C GLY A 79 10.49 -14.57 -0.14
N ARG A 80 9.51 -15.47 -0.14
CA ARG A 80 9.20 -16.30 1.02
C ARG A 80 10.08 -17.55 1.09
N PHE A 81 10.51 -18.04 -0.07
CA PHE A 81 11.26 -19.29 -0.24
C PHE A 81 12.57 -19.04 -1.01
N GLY A 82 13.47 -20.02 -0.98
CA GLY A 82 14.67 -20.00 -1.81
C GLY A 82 14.33 -20.21 -3.29
N ALA A 83 14.70 -19.26 -4.14
CA ALA A 83 14.55 -19.43 -5.58
C ALA A 83 15.72 -20.24 -6.14
N LEU A 84 15.40 -21.09 -7.11
CA LEU A 84 16.35 -21.94 -7.80
C LEU A 84 16.41 -21.55 -9.27
N ASP A 85 17.60 -21.27 -9.78
CA ASP A 85 17.86 -21.30 -11.23
C ASP A 85 18.25 -22.72 -11.59
N ILE A 86 17.35 -23.47 -12.22
CA ILE A 86 17.56 -24.87 -12.63
C ILE A 86 17.65 -24.94 -14.14
N GLN A 87 18.78 -25.46 -14.66
CA GLN A 87 18.95 -25.72 -16.08
C GLN A 87 19.30 -27.19 -16.28
N ALA A 88 18.52 -27.89 -17.12
CA ALA A 88 18.67 -29.32 -17.38
C ALA A 88 18.75 -30.19 -16.11
N GLY A 89 18.02 -29.83 -15.05
CA GLY A 89 18.02 -30.54 -13.77
C GLY A 89 19.18 -30.18 -12.83
N GLN A 90 20.12 -29.32 -13.25
CA GLN A 90 21.18 -28.80 -12.39
C GLN A 90 20.80 -27.43 -11.81
N VAL A 91 20.87 -27.29 -10.48
CA VAL A 91 20.77 -26.00 -9.80
C VAL A 91 22.02 -25.17 -10.10
N ARG A 92 21.88 -24.13 -10.92
CA ARG A 92 22.95 -23.16 -11.25
C ARG A 92 23.10 -22.09 -10.17
N SER A 93 22.01 -21.67 -9.54
CA SER A 93 22.04 -20.75 -8.41
C SER A 93 20.92 -21.05 -7.41
N PHE A 94 21.21 -20.81 -6.14
CA PHE A 94 20.26 -20.83 -5.03
C PHE A 94 20.28 -19.45 -4.39
N GLN A 95 19.16 -18.74 -4.43
CA GLN A 95 19.01 -17.48 -3.73
C GLN A 95 17.97 -17.66 -2.64
N GLU A 96 18.41 -17.65 -1.38
CA GLU A 96 17.48 -17.67 -0.26
C GLU A 96 16.70 -16.35 -0.26
N LYS A 97 15.41 -16.42 -0.62
CA LYS A 97 14.46 -15.31 -0.54
C LYS A 97 14.87 -14.10 -1.39
N PRO A 98 14.99 -14.29 -2.72
CA PRO A 98 15.32 -13.18 -3.60
C PRO A 98 14.19 -12.16 -3.60
N LYS A 99 14.55 -10.91 -3.92
CA LYS A 99 13.57 -9.87 -4.21
C LYS A 99 13.06 -10.11 -5.63
N GLY A 100 11.78 -10.43 -5.77
CA GLY A 100 11.07 -10.42 -7.06
C GLY A 100 11.64 -11.35 -8.14
N ASP A 101 11.33 -12.65 -8.06
CA ASP A 101 11.49 -13.58 -9.19
C ASP A 101 10.17 -13.87 -9.93
N GLY A 102 9.10 -13.16 -9.58
CA GLY A 102 7.73 -13.40 -10.05
C GLY A 102 6.97 -12.15 -10.47
N ALA A 103 5.69 -12.32 -10.77
CA ALA A 103 4.78 -11.24 -11.15
C ALA A 103 4.64 -10.21 -10.01
N MET A 104 4.46 -8.94 -10.40
CA MET A 104 4.16 -7.88 -9.43
C MET A 104 2.79 -8.13 -8.79
N ILE A 105 2.66 -7.73 -7.53
CA ILE A 105 1.44 -7.86 -6.72
C ILE A 105 0.89 -6.48 -6.35
N ASN A 106 -0.32 -6.46 -5.81
CA ASN A 106 -0.89 -5.26 -5.20
C ASN A 106 -0.11 -4.89 -3.93
N GLY A 107 0.62 -3.78 -3.96
CA GLY A 107 1.36 -3.23 -2.83
C GLY A 107 0.56 -2.20 -2.01
N GLY A 108 -0.70 -1.96 -2.35
CA GLY A 108 -1.51 -0.87 -1.79
C GLY A 108 -1.22 0.45 -2.49
N PHE A 109 -1.02 1.51 -1.71
CA PHE A 109 -0.68 2.87 -2.16
C PHE A 109 -1.54 3.29 -3.37
N PHE A 110 -2.84 3.29 -3.16
CA PHE A 110 -3.84 3.62 -4.17
C PHE A 110 -3.99 5.13 -4.32
N VAL A 111 -4.30 5.55 -5.55
CA VAL A 111 -4.86 6.87 -5.87
C VAL A 111 -6.24 6.63 -6.48
N LEU A 112 -7.28 7.18 -5.88
CA LEU A 112 -8.67 6.82 -6.16
C LEU A 112 -9.55 8.04 -6.36
N ASN A 113 -10.44 7.99 -7.35
CA ASN A 113 -11.55 8.93 -7.46
C ASN A 113 -12.65 8.55 -6.45
N PRO A 114 -13.36 9.51 -5.81
CA PRO A 114 -14.44 9.20 -4.86
C PRO A 114 -15.51 8.25 -5.39
N SER A 115 -15.78 8.28 -6.70
CA SER A 115 -16.75 7.40 -7.37
C SER A 115 -16.47 5.89 -7.23
N VAL A 116 -15.28 5.46 -6.82
CA VAL A 116 -15.01 4.03 -6.55
C VAL A 116 -15.75 3.52 -5.32
N ILE A 117 -16.14 4.42 -4.40
CA ILE A 117 -16.84 4.07 -3.16
C ILE A 117 -18.26 3.56 -3.48
N ASP A 118 -18.83 3.95 -4.61
CA ASP A 118 -20.13 3.49 -5.09
C ASP A 118 -20.14 1.98 -5.41
N LEU A 119 -18.94 1.37 -5.61
CA LEU A 119 -18.79 -0.07 -5.82
C LEU A 119 -18.82 -0.88 -4.51
N ILE A 120 -18.89 -0.19 -3.37
CA ILE A 120 -18.85 -0.82 -2.05
C ILE A 120 -20.28 -0.92 -1.54
N ASP A 121 -20.81 -2.14 -1.41
CA ASP A 121 -22.21 -2.34 -1.01
C ASP A 121 -22.44 -2.01 0.46
N ASN A 122 -21.62 -2.57 1.35
CA ASN A 122 -21.82 -2.46 2.80
C ASN A 122 -20.54 -2.76 3.58
N ASP A 123 -20.65 -2.82 4.91
CA ASP A 123 -19.52 -3.03 5.82
C ASP A 123 -18.79 -4.36 5.60
N ALA A 124 -19.46 -5.38 5.05
CA ALA A 124 -18.85 -6.67 4.77
C ALA A 124 -18.07 -6.72 3.45
N THR A 125 -18.16 -5.67 2.62
CA THR A 125 -17.45 -5.63 1.34
C THR A 125 -15.93 -5.59 1.55
N THR A 126 -15.23 -6.53 0.93
CA THR A 126 -13.76 -6.57 0.89
C THR A 126 -13.29 -5.79 -0.34
N TRP A 127 -12.47 -4.75 -0.14
CA TRP A 127 -11.98 -3.88 -1.21
C TRP A 127 -11.29 -4.68 -2.34
N GLU A 128 -10.53 -5.69 -1.95
CA GLU A 128 -9.74 -6.54 -2.84
C GLU A 128 -10.57 -7.53 -3.66
N GLN A 129 -11.86 -7.67 -3.38
CA GLN A 129 -12.77 -8.55 -4.11
C GLN A 129 -13.58 -7.74 -5.13
N GLU A 130 -14.90 -7.61 -4.95
CA GLU A 130 -15.79 -7.05 -5.95
C GLU A 130 -15.36 -5.65 -6.44
N PRO A 131 -14.94 -4.70 -5.58
CA PRO A 131 -14.54 -3.36 -6.03
C PRO A 131 -13.33 -3.38 -6.97
N LEU A 132 -12.18 -3.95 -6.54
CA LEU A 132 -10.98 -4.00 -7.37
C LEU A 132 -11.16 -4.88 -8.62
N MET A 133 -11.84 -6.02 -8.51
CA MET A 133 -12.13 -6.88 -9.67
C MET A 133 -13.01 -6.16 -10.68
N THR A 134 -14.02 -5.42 -10.22
CA THR A 134 -14.90 -4.64 -11.10
C THR A 134 -14.14 -3.50 -11.78
N LEU A 135 -13.30 -2.76 -11.05
CA LEU A 135 -12.47 -1.70 -11.65
C LEU A 135 -11.52 -2.25 -12.71
N ALA A 136 -10.87 -3.39 -12.45
CA ALA A 136 -10.03 -4.07 -13.44
C ALA A 136 -10.83 -4.50 -14.67
N GLN A 137 -11.99 -5.16 -14.46
CA GLN A 137 -12.85 -5.66 -15.52
C GLN A 137 -13.43 -4.52 -16.39
N GLN A 138 -13.67 -3.35 -15.80
CA GLN A 138 -14.15 -2.14 -16.49
C GLN A 138 -13.03 -1.38 -17.22
N GLY A 139 -11.76 -1.77 -17.05
CA GLY A 139 -10.62 -1.01 -17.58
C GLY A 139 -10.44 0.34 -16.87
N GLU A 140 -10.84 0.42 -15.60
CA GLU A 140 -10.79 1.60 -14.74
C GLU A 140 -9.74 1.48 -13.62
N LEU A 141 -8.98 0.37 -13.58
CA LEU A 141 -7.85 0.15 -12.68
C LEU A 141 -6.53 0.17 -13.46
N MET A 142 -5.63 1.07 -13.08
CA MET A 142 -4.28 1.17 -13.59
C MET A 142 -3.25 0.72 -12.56
N ALA A 143 -2.12 0.17 -13.02
CA ALA A 143 -1.01 -0.22 -12.17
C ALA A 143 0.16 0.77 -12.35
N PHE A 144 0.59 1.39 -11.26
CA PHE A 144 1.86 2.11 -11.18
C PHE A 144 2.94 1.12 -10.73
N GLU A 145 3.90 0.81 -11.58
CA GLU A 145 4.95 -0.16 -11.28
C GLU A 145 6.05 0.46 -10.41
N HIS A 146 6.21 -0.07 -9.18
CA HIS A 146 7.29 0.30 -8.27
C HIS A 146 8.31 -0.84 -8.16
N PRO A 147 9.44 -0.77 -8.88
CA PRO A 147 10.50 -1.78 -8.81
C PRO A 147 11.40 -1.63 -7.58
N GLY A 148 11.21 -0.57 -6.78
CA GLY A 148 12.02 -0.23 -5.62
C GLY A 148 11.74 -1.06 -4.37
N PHE A 149 12.12 -0.54 -3.22
CA PHE A 149 11.86 -1.18 -1.94
C PHE A 149 10.36 -1.08 -1.59
N TRP A 150 9.75 -2.24 -1.32
CA TRP A 150 8.46 -2.36 -0.66
C TRP A 150 8.50 -3.56 0.27
N GLN A 151 7.94 -3.41 1.48
CA GLN A 151 7.93 -4.46 2.48
C GLN A 151 6.68 -4.32 3.38
N PRO A 152 5.84 -5.36 3.47
CA PRO A 152 4.77 -5.44 4.46
C PRO A 152 5.31 -5.90 5.82
N MET A 153 4.55 -5.67 6.89
CA MET A 153 4.84 -6.14 8.24
C MET A 153 3.76 -7.11 8.74
N ASP A 154 3.64 -8.27 8.08
CA ASP A 154 2.64 -9.30 8.42
C ASP A 154 3.08 -10.19 9.58
N THR A 155 4.38 -10.43 9.71
CA THR A 155 4.95 -11.41 10.64
C THR A 155 5.98 -10.79 11.58
N LEU A 156 6.28 -11.48 12.69
CA LEU A 156 7.40 -11.10 13.58
C LEU A 156 8.72 -11.01 12.81
N ARG A 157 8.91 -11.84 11.79
CA ARG A 157 10.12 -11.82 10.97
C ARG A 157 10.22 -10.52 10.16
N ASP A 158 9.11 -10.05 9.61
CA ASP A 158 9.06 -8.78 8.89
C ASP A 158 9.37 -7.62 9.83
N LYS A 159 8.81 -7.63 11.05
CA LYS A 159 9.13 -6.66 12.09
C LYS A 159 10.63 -6.62 12.39
N VAL A 160 11.25 -7.77 12.67
CA VAL A 160 12.69 -7.86 12.97
C VAL A 160 13.54 -7.38 11.78
N TYR A 161 13.11 -7.67 10.55
CA TYR A 161 13.78 -7.19 9.35
C TYR A 161 13.72 -5.66 9.22
N LEU A 162 12.52 -5.08 9.38
CA LEU A 162 12.31 -3.64 9.32
C LEU A 162 13.03 -2.90 10.45
N GLU A 163 12.96 -3.38 11.69
CA GLU A 163 13.74 -2.83 12.81
C GLU A 163 15.24 -2.89 12.53
N GLY A 164 15.74 -4.01 12.03
CA GLY A 164 17.15 -4.15 11.67
C GLY A 164 17.61 -3.19 10.56
N LEU A 165 16.74 -2.82 9.62
CA LEU A 165 17.03 -1.76 8.64
C LEU A 165 17.06 -0.39 9.29
N TRP A 166 16.11 -0.11 10.19
CA TRP A 166 16.00 1.16 10.90
C TRP A 166 17.20 1.42 11.81
N GLU A 167 17.56 0.48 12.68
CA GLU A 167 18.67 0.60 13.63
C GLU A 167 20.02 0.81 12.93
N LYS A 168 20.19 0.25 11.73
CA LYS A 168 21.40 0.41 10.91
C LYS A 168 21.43 1.71 10.12
N GLY A 169 20.41 2.55 10.19
CA GLY A 169 20.27 3.75 9.36
C GLY A 169 20.12 3.43 7.87
N LYS A 170 19.53 2.28 7.54
CA LYS A 170 19.38 1.75 6.17
C LYS A 170 17.92 1.53 5.76
N ALA A 171 16.98 2.16 6.45
CA ALA A 171 15.55 2.11 6.12
C ALA A 171 15.28 2.88 4.81
N PRO A 172 15.03 2.22 3.66
CA PRO A 172 14.88 2.92 2.39
C PRO A 172 13.65 3.83 2.36
N TRP A 173 12.61 3.46 3.11
CA TRP A 173 11.39 4.26 3.27
C TRP A 173 11.60 5.54 4.09
N LYS A 174 12.73 5.68 4.80
CA LYS A 174 13.04 6.90 5.55
C LYS A 174 13.57 7.98 4.60
N THR A 175 12.65 8.68 3.94
CA THR A 175 12.94 9.74 2.97
C THR A 175 12.95 11.15 3.57
N TRP A 176 12.85 11.26 4.89
CA TRP A 176 12.85 12.50 5.65
C TRP A 176 14.09 12.64 6.56
N GLU A 177 14.31 13.87 7.05
CA GLU A 177 15.39 14.21 7.98
C GLU A 177 15.17 13.65 9.40
#